data_AF-A0A5C6LU42-F1
#
_entry.id   AF-A0A5C6LU42-F1
#
_cell.length_a   1.000
_cell.length_b   1.000
_cell.length_c   1.000
_cell.angle_alpha   90.00
_cell.angle_beta   90.00
_cell.angle_gamma   90.00
#
_symmetry.space_group_name_H-M   'P 1'
#
loop_
_entity.id
_entity.type
_entity.pdbx_description
1 polymer ?
#
loop_
_entity_poly.entity_id
_entity_poly.type
_entity_poly.pdbx_seq_one_letter_code
_entity_poly.pdbx_strand_id
1 'polypeptide(L)'
;MAIVELVMPKMGESIMEATILRWHKKPGDQVKADETVLEIATDKVDSEVPSIADGEITEILYAENDVVPVGTVIARINTTADAGFATAAPVAPQAAQSAPVATSEEVHVVTNEPASAPYEAQFVTSGARFYSPLVLTIAQQEGISFAELEKIPGTGNEGRVTKKDILNFVEAKSKGHVPAAAPVQQPETTAPAEQPVNRPVTTAPVAAVPTTTPISSNGVPAPQPAQQPVSAPISMGSYSGNVEIIEMDRMRKLIAEHMVRSKHTSPHVTSFAEADVTNMVKWRDQIKKEFEKREGEKITFTPLFIEALVRCIKKYPLLNSSLEGDKIIVKRDINVGMATALPTGNLIVPVIRNADMLNLVGLTRQVNHLANAARQNKLKPDDTQNGTITLTNVGSFGSLAGTPIINQPQVAILAVGTIKKRPVVIETPHGDTIAIRHMMYLSMSYDHRIVDGALGSTFLSAVAHELEHFNPEREY
;
A
#
# COMPACT_ATOMS: atom_id res chain seq x y z
N MET A 1 37.36 -27.95 28.59
CA MET A 1 36.10 -28.34 27.94
C MET A 1 35.42 -27.05 27.57
N ALA A 2 35.43 -26.72 26.28
CA ALA A 2 34.83 -25.50 25.77
C ALA A 2 33.40 -25.83 25.34
N ILE A 3 32.43 -25.03 25.81
CA ILE A 3 31.04 -25.18 25.37
C ILE A 3 30.87 -24.27 24.16
N VAL A 4 30.59 -24.88 23.02
CA VAL A 4 30.27 -24.19 21.77
C VAL A 4 28.76 -24.19 21.59
N GLU A 5 28.22 -23.00 21.29
CA GLU A 5 26.79 -22.79 21.10
C GLU A 5 26.41 -23.04 19.64
N LEU A 6 25.57 -24.05 19.39
CA LEU A 6 24.96 -24.27 18.08
C LEU A 6 23.79 -23.29 17.94
N VAL A 7 23.92 -22.35 17.02
CA VAL A 7 22.91 -21.33 16.73
C VAL A 7 22.10 -21.69 15.49
N MET A 8 20.84 -21.26 15.47
CA MET A 8 19.98 -21.38 14.29
C MET A 8 20.61 -20.63 13.10
N PRO A 9 21.05 -21.31 12.03
CA PRO A 9 21.78 -20.69 10.94
C PRO A 9 20.90 -19.76 10.11
N LYS A 10 21.54 -18.83 9.40
CA LYS A 10 20.84 -17.92 8.47
C LYS A 10 20.57 -18.65 7.15
N MET A 11 19.32 -19.03 6.92
CA MET A 11 18.89 -19.83 5.76
C MET A 11 18.37 -18.99 4.57
N GLY A 12 18.67 -17.69 4.56
CA GLY A 12 18.31 -16.75 3.50
C GLY A 12 18.19 -15.32 4.01
N GLU A 13 18.21 -14.33 3.12
CA GLU A 13 18.10 -12.91 3.50
C GLU A 13 16.69 -12.53 4.03
N SER A 14 15.69 -13.40 3.84
CA SER A 14 14.28 -13.13 4.20
C SER A 14 13.68 -14.13 5.20
N ILE A 15 14.47 -15.04 5.79
CA ILE A 15 13.99 -16.02 6.77
C ILE A 15 14.37 -15.54 8.17
N MET A 16 13.36 -15.27 9.01
CA MET A 16 13.54 -14.72 10.36
C MET A 16 13.39 -15.79 11.46
N GLU A 17 12.73 -16.90 11.17
CA GLU A 17 12.48 -18.02 12.08
C GLU A 17 12.34 -19.32 11.29
N ALA A 18 12.61 -20.46 11.93
CA ALA A 18 12.46 -21.79 11.36
C ALA A 18 11.84 -22.73 12.40
N THR A 19 11.03 -23.68 11.94
CA THR A 19 10.42 -24.71 12.80
C THR A 19 11.32 -25.93 12.82
N ILE A 20 11.64 -26.46 14.01
CA ILE A 20 12.40 -27.71 14.13
C ILE A 20 11.48 -28.86 13.73
N LEU A 21 11.80 -29.58 12.66
CA LEU A 21 11.02 -30.76 12.25
C LEU A 21 11.44 -31.97 13.06
N ARG A 22 12.75 -32.22 13.14
CA ARG A 22 13.28 -33.46 13.73
C ARG A 22 14.72 -33.33 14.20
N TRP A 23 15.02 -33.89 15.36
CA TRP A 23 16.40 -34.05 15.83
C TRP A 23 16.98 -35.40 15.39
N HIS A 24 18.15 -35.38 14.76
CA HIS A 24 18.89 -36.60 14.39
C HIS A 24 19.84 -37.08 15.49
N LYS A 25 20.13 -36.21 16.47
CA LYS A 25 21.05 -36.45 17.58
C LYS A 25 20.40 -36.08 18.91
N LYS A 26 20.76 -36.79 19.97
CA LYS A 26 20.24 -36.58 21.32
C LYS A 26 21.34 -36.06 22.25
N PRO A 27 20.98 -35.46 23.40
CA PRO A 27 21.97 -35.11 24.41
C PRO A 27 22.76 -36.36 24.84
N GLY A 28 24.08 -36.29 24.79
CA GLY A 28 25.03 -37.39 25.02
C GLY A 28 25.61 -38.01 23.74
N ASP A 29 25.07 -37.68 22.56
CA ASP A 29 25.59 -38.20 21.30
C ASP A 29 26.82 -37.40 20.81
N GLN A 30 27.79 -38.13 20.26
CA GLN A 30 28.95 -37.55 19.59
C GLN A 30 28.58 -37.07 18.18
N VAL A 31 29.01 -35.86 17.84
CA VAL A 31 28.85 -35.23 16.53
C VAL A 31 30.20 -34.76 16.00
N LYS A 32 30.41 -34.95 14.70
CA LYS A 32 31.55 -34.37 13.98
C LYS A 32 31.17 -33.03 13.35
N ALA A 33 32.16 -32.17 13.10
CA ALA A 33 31.96 -30.99 12.28
C ALA A 33 31.37 -31.39 10.90
N ASP A 34 30.45 -30.57 10.39
CA ASP A 34 29.69 -30.78 9.14
C ASP A 34 28.70 -31.97 9.15
N GLU A 35 28.53 -32.68 10.26
CA GLU A 35 27.53 -33.75 10.39
C GLU A 35 26.12 -33.18 10.67
N THR A 36 25.09 -33.65 9.96
CA THR A 36 23.70 -33.20 10.16
C THR A 36 23.20 -33.50 11.58
N VAL A 37 22.75 -32.46 12.28
CA VAL A 37 22.28 -32.54 13.68
C VAL A 37 20.75 -32.52 13.77
N LEU A 38 20.10 -31.68 12.97
CA LEU A 38 18.63 -31.57 12.94
C LEU A 38 18.13 -31.14 11.55
N GLU A 39 16.84 -31.36 11.34
CA GLU A 39 16.08 -30.91 10.17
C GLU A 39 15.12 -29.79 10.59
N ILE A 40 15.06 -28.74 9.78
CA ILE A 40 14.22 -27.56 10.01
C ILE A 40 13.34 -27.27 8.80
N ALA A 41 12.12 -26.81 9.04
CA ALA A 41 11.19 -26.32 8.04
C ALA A 41 11.17 -24.80 8.02
N THR A 42 11.22 -24.24 6.83
CA THR A 42 10.96 -22.82 6.58
C THR A 42 9.77 -22.68 5.64
N ASP A 43 9.22 -21.47 5.47
CA ASP A 43 8.09 -21.16 4.56
C ASP A 43 8.40 -21.42 3.06
N LYS A 44 9.56 -21.98 2.72
CA LYS A 44 10.01 -22.16 1.34
C LYS A 44 10.60 -23.53 1.07
N VAL A 45 11.46 -24.05 1.95
CA VAL A 45 12.12 -25.37 1.79
C VAL A 45 12.48 -25.92 3.17
N ASP A 46 12.48 -27.24 3.29
CA ASP A 46 13.09 -27.93 4.42
C ASP A 46 14.62 -27.93 4.25
N SER A 47 15.35 -27.82 5.35
CA SER A 47 16.81 -27.74 5.30
C SER A 47 17.44 -28.46 6.49
N GLU A 48 18.63 -29.00 6.27
CA GLU A 48 19.41 -29.68 7.31
C GLU A 48 20.41 -28.70 7.94
N VAL A 49 20.56 -28.77 9.26
CA VAL A 49 21.54 -27.96 10.01
C VAL A 49 22.72 -28.85 10.41
N PRO A 50 23.92 -28.61 9.86
CA PRO A 50 25.14 -29.33 10.24
C PRO A 50 25.75 -28.81 11.55
N SER A 51 26.55 -29.64 12.21
CA SER A 51 27.32 -29.24 13.39
C SER A 51 28.49 -28.32 13.00
N ILE A 52 28.74 -27.29 13.80
CA ILE A 52 29.85 -26.34 13.61
C ILE A 52 31.17 -26.79 14.26
N ALA A 53 31.15 -27.87 15.05
CA ALA A 53 32.32 -28.37 15.76
C ALA A 53 32.22 -29.87 16.08
N ASP A 54 33.37 -30.50 16.30
CA ASP A 54 33.47 -31.86 16.85
C ASP A 54 33.24 -31.83 18.36
N GLY A 55 32.33 -32.67 18.86
CA GLY A 55 32.06 -32.74 20.29
C GLY A 55 30.83 -33.55 20.66
N GLU A 56 30.45 -33.45 21.94
CA GLU A 56 29.26 -34.12 22.48
C GLU A 56 28.14 -33.10 22.69
N ILE A 57 26.92 -33.39 22.21
CA ILE A 57 25.76 -32.53 22.48
C ILE A 57 25.40 -32.65 23.96
N THR A 58 25.54 -31.58 24.74
CA THR A 58 25.23 -31.61 26.17
C THR A 58 23.78 -31.28 26.47
N GLU A 59 23.17 -30.39 25.70
CA GLU A 59 21.86 -29.82 25.99
C GLU A 59 21.15 -29.37 24.70
N ILE A 60 19.87 -29.71 24.57
CA ILE A 60 18.98 -29.23 23.51
C ILE A 60 17.97 -28.29 24.17
N LEU A 61 17.82 -27.08 23.64
CA LEU A 61 17.02 -26.01 24.25
C LEU A 61 15.59 -25.91 23.68
N TYR A 62 15.31 -26.56 22.55
CA TYR A 62 14.03 -26.50 21.84
C TYR A 62 13.61 -27.88 21.32
N ALA A 63 12.33 -28.19 21.45
CA ALA A 63 11.77 -29.48 21.07
C ALA A 63 11.39 -29.53 19.58
N GLU A 64 11.07 -30.73 19.08
CA GLU A 64 10.47 -30.90 17.76
C GLU A 64 9.11 -30.18 17.70
N ASN A 65 8.86 -29.48 16.58
CA ASN A 65 7.76 -28.56 16.28
C ASN A 65 7.83 -27.16 16.92
N ASP A 66 8.90 -26.84 17.65
CA ASP A 66 9.10 -25.48 18.16
C ASP A 66 9.58 -24.52 17.05
N VAL A 67 9.07 -23.29 17.09
CA VAL A 67 9.45 -22.20 16.16
C VAL A 67 10.55 -21.37 16.80
N VAL A 68 11.69 -21.28 16.12
CA VAL A 68 12.91 -20.70 16.67
C VAL A 68 13.45 -19.58 15.75
N PRO A 69 13.72 -18.36 16.27
CA PRO A 69 14.30 -17.26 15.49
C PRO A 69 15.72 -17.54 15.00
N VAL A 70 16.06 -17.06 13.81
CA VAL A 70 17.44 -17.15 13.27
C VAL A 70 18.42 -16.44 14.21
N GLY A 71 19.56 -17.07 14.48
CA GLY A 71 20.60 -16.56 15.37
C GLY A 71 20.40 -16.87 16.87
N THR A 72 19.32 -17.54 17.26
CA THR A 72 19.16 -18.03 18.65
C THR A 72 19.87 -19.37 18.86
N VAL A 73 20.35 -19.61 20.09
CA VAL A 73 21.09 -20.83 20.47
C VAL A 73 20.10 -21.99 20.62
N ILE A 74 20.28 -23.05 19.84
CA ILE A 74 19.39 -24.21 19.81
C ILE A 74 19.93 -25.43 20.57
N ALA A 75 21.25 -25.57 20.65
CA ALA A 75 21.90 -26.63 21.42
C ALA A 75 23.30 -26.20 21.89
N ARG A 76 23.83 -26.90 22.88
CA ARG A 76 25.21 -26.71 23.39
C ARG A 76 26.03 -27.96 23.12
N ILE A 77 27.22 -27.78 22.56
CA ILE A 77 28.15 -28.86 22.20
C ILE A 77 29.42 -28.68 23.01
N ASN A 78 29.85 -29.72 23.72
CA ASN A 78 31.11 -29.74 24.45
C ASN A 78 32.24 -30.20 23.54
N THR A 79 33.16 -29.31 23.24
CA THR A 79 34.31 -29.57 22.36
C THR A 79 35.60 -29.70 23.17
N THR A 80 36.54 -30.46 22.60
CA THR A 80 37.89 -30.61 23.15
C THR A 80 38.92 -29.69 22.48
N ALA A 81 38.51 -28.78 21.58
CA ALA A 81 39.40 -27.87 20.85
C ALA A 81 38.85 -26.43 20.73
N ASP A 82 39.73 -25.45 20.94
CA ASP A 82 39.50 -23.99 20.84
C ASP A 82 39.43 -23.56 19.37
N ALA A 83 38.29 -23.06 18.87
CA ALA A 83 38.20 -22.49 17.51
C ALA A 83 37.13 -21.39 17.42
N GLY A 84 37.57 -20.21 16.98
CA GLY A 84 36.76 -19.00 16.81
C GLY A 84 35.98 -18.93 15.50
N PHE A 85 34.91 -18.13 15.50
CA PHE A 85 33.96 -17.93 14.41
C PHE A 85 34.59 -17.35 13.13
N ALA A 86 34.37 -18.01 11.98
CA ALA A 86 34.60 -17.47 10.65
C ALA A 86 33.37 -17.69 9.74
N THR A 87 32.89 -16.61 9.14
CA THR A 87 31.75 -16.54 8.21
C THR A 87 32.16 -16.96 6.79
N ALA A 88 31.42 -17.90 6.18
CA ALA A 88 31.62 -18.33 4.79
C ALA A 88 30.67 -17.59 3.82
N ALA A 89 31.17 -17.28 2.61
CA ALA A 89 30.48 -16.58 1.52
C ALA A 89 29.79 -17.55 0.52
N PRO A 90 28.80 -17.11 -0.28
CA PRO A 90 28.02 -18.00 -1.14
C PRO A 90 28.60 -18.20 -2.56
N VAL A 91 28.41 -19.40 -3.11
CA VAL A 91 28.75 -19.81 -4.48
C VAL A 91 27.47 -19.97 -5.31
N ALA A 92 27.52 -19.56 -6.59
CA ALA A 92 26.38 -19.47 -7.52
C ALA A 92 25.93 -20.83 -8.13
N PRO A 93 24.64 -21.03 -8.49
CA PRO A 93 24.16 -22.25 -9.16
C PRO A 93 24.19 -22.16 -10.70
N GLN A 94 24.49 -23.29 -11.33
CA GLN A 94 24.57 -23.52 -12.78
C GLN A 94 23.27 -24.14 -13.33
N ALA A 95 22.94 -23.83 -14.59
CA ALA A 95 21.69 -24.16 -15.28
C ALA A 95 21.58 -25.62 -15.78
N ALA A 96 20.34 -26.13 -15.88
CA ALA A 96 19.98 -27.33 -16.67
C ALA A 96 18.65 -27.12 -17.44
N GLN A 97 18.58 -27.73 -18.61
CA GLN A 97 17.67 -27.49 -19.74
C GLN A 97 16.36 -28.29 -19.72
N SER A 98 15.37 -27.76 -20.45
CA SER A 98 14.07 -28.28 -20.98
C SER A 98 14.21 -29.50 -21.93
N ALA A 99 13.25 -30.37 -22.31
CA ALA A 99 11.76 -30.49 -22.38
C ALA A 99 11.40 -32.00 -22.67
N PRO A 100 10.22 -32.46 -23.19
CA PRO A 100 8.84 -31.92 -23.24
C PRO A 100 7.66 -32.91 -22.88
N VAL A 101 6.50 -32.28 -22.65
CA VAL A 101 5.04 -32.58 -22.84
C VAL A 101 4.53 -33.99 -23.24
N ALA A 102 3.44 -34.42 -22.56
CA ALA A 102 2.35 -35.20 -23.14
C ALA A 102 0.98 -34.78 -22.57
N THR A 103 -0.03 -34.86 -23.45
CA THR A 103 -1.40 -34.34 -23.47
C THR A 103 -2.40 -35.04 -22.54
N SER A 104 -3.39 -34.30 -22.03
CA SER A 104 -4.73 -34.83 -21.74
C SER A 104 -5.80 -33.73 -21.85
N GLU A 105 -6.71 -33.91 -22.81
CA GLU A 105 -8.00 -33.20 -22.92
C GLU A 105 -8.97 -33.73 -21.87
N GLU A 106 -9.82 -32.87 -21.28
CA GLU A 106 -11.18 -33.26 -20.86
C GLU A 106 -12.11 -32.03 -20.70
N VAL A 107 -13.06 -31.94 -21.64
CA VAL A 107 -14.50 -31.62 -21.54
C VAL A 107 -14.96 -30.54 -20.55
N HIS A 108 -15.32 -29.37 -21.08
CA HIS A 108 -16.13 -28.35 -20.39
C HIS A 108 -17.63 -28.65 -20.48
N VAL A 109 -18.27 -28.74 -19.32
CA VAL A 109 -19.73 -28.76 -19.13
C VAL A 109 -20.28 -27.34 -19.27
N VAL A 110 -21.33 -27.20 -20.08
CA VAL A 110 -22.10 -25.97 -20.26
C VAL A 110 -23.04 -25.78 -19.07
N THR A 111 -22.89 -24.68 -18.34
CA THR A 111 -23.96 -24.11 -17.50
C THR A 111 -24.18 -22.66 -17.87
N ASN A 112 -25.43 -22.36 -18.17
CA ASN A 112 -25.96 -21.10 -18.66
C ASN A 112 -26.73 -20.44 -17.51
N GLU A 113 -26.35 -19.24 -17.05
CA GLU A 113 -27.20 -18.31 -16.29
C GLU A 113 -26.53 -16.91 -16.15
N PRO A 114 -27.28 -15.83 -15.85
CA PRO A 114 -27.28 -14.63 -16.69
C PRO A 114 -26.43 -13.48 -16.13
N ALA A 115 -26.13 -12.54 -17.04
CA ALA A 115 -25.40 -11.31 -16.78
C ALA A 115 -26.13 -10.37 -15.81
N SER A 116 -25.44 -9.96 -14.74
CA SER A 116 -25.75 -8.75 -13.98
C SER A 116 -24.77 -7.63 -14.37
N ALA A 117 -25.30 -6.50 -14.84
CA ALA A 117 -24.54 -5.31 -15.21
C ALA A 117 -24.00 -4.58 -13.96
N PRO A 118 -22.83 -3.91 -14.02
CA PRO A 118 -22.37 -3.05 -12.93
C PRO A 118 -23.25 -1.80 -12.82
N TYR A 119 -23.77 -1.57 -11.61
CA TYR A 119 -24.55 -0.41 -11.19
C TYR A 119 -23.69 0.86 -11.14
N GLU A 120 -24.06 1.89 -11.91
CA GLU A 120 -23.55 3.26 -11.81
C GLU A 120 -24.23 3.99 -10.64
N ALA A 121 -23.46 4.53 -9.70
CA ALA A 121 -23.99 5.34 -8.61
C ALA A 121 -24.34 6.76 -9.09
N GLN A 122 -25.63 7.07 -9.19
CA GLN A 122 -26.13 8.43 -9.34
C GLN A 122 -26.49 9.00 -7.96
N PHE A 123 -26.04 10.23 -7.68
CA PHE A 123 -26.36 10.97 -6.47
C PHE A 123 -27.60 11.82 -6.72
N VAL A 124 -28.67 11.61 -5.94
CA VAL A 124 -29.88 12.44 -6.00
C VAL A 124 -29.94 13.27 -4.72
N THR A 125 -29.89 14.59 -4.85
CA THR A 125 -30.14 15.53 -3.75
C THR A 125 -31.56 16.09 -3.91
N SER A 126 -32.47 15.68 -3.03
CA SER A 126 -33.72 16.40 -2.80
C SER A 126 -34.04 16.33 -1.30
N GLY A 127 -33.69 17.39 -0.56
CA GLY A 127 -33.89 17.50 0.88
C GLY A 127 -32.60 17.78 1.66
N ALA A 128 -32.69 18.57 2.72
CA ALA A 128 -31.58 19.14 3.51
C ALA A 128 -30.77 18.12 4.35
N ARG A 129 -30.88 16.81 4.07
CA ARG A 129 -30.23 15.74 4.84
C ARG A 129 -29.58 14.73 3.91
N PHE A 130 -28.29 14.47 4.14
CA PHE A 130 -27.46 13.60 3.30
C PHE A 130 -27.63 12.12 3.69
N TYR A 131 -27.90 11.25 2.71
CA TYR A 131 -27.99 9.80 2.87
C TYR A 131 -26.87 9.09 2.11
N SER A 132 -26.24 8.09 2.74
CA SER A 132 -25.23 7.29 2.05
C SER A 132 -25.88 6.35 1.02
N PRO A 133 -25.18 6.02 -0.10
CA PRO A 133 -25.71 5.10 -1.12
C PRO A 133 -26.13 3.73 -0.57
N LEU A 134 -25.43 3.25 0.46
CA LEU A 134 -25.77 2.01 1.15
C LEU A 134 -27.12 2.10 1.87
N VAL A 135 -27.39 3.23 2.54
CA VAL A 135 -28.67 3.47 3.23
C VAL A 135 -29.81 3.60 2.23
N LEU A 136 -29.59 4.26 1.09
CA LEU A 136 -30.59 4.34 0.01
C LEU A 136 -30.87 2.96 -0.62
N THR A 137 -29.84 2.14 -0.79
CA THR A 137 -29.99 0.77 -1.32
C THR A 137 -30.80 -0.11 -0.37
N ILE A 138 -30.49 -0.06 0.93
CA ILE A 138 -31.24 -0.80 1.96
C ILE A 138 -32.68 -0.28 2.03
N ALA A 139 -32.89 1.04 1.97
CA ALA A 139 -34.23 1.61 1.98
C ALA A 139 -35.08 1.13 0.79
N GLN A 140 -34.49 1.07 -0.40
CA GLN A 140 -35.19 0.61 -1.59
C GLN A 140 -35.49 -0.89 -1.53
N GLN A 141 -34.56 -1.70 -1.01
CA GLN A 141 -34.76 -3.15 -0.84
C GLN A 141 -35.84 -3.47 0.19
N GLU A 142 -35.90 -2.70 1.28
CA GLU A 142 -36.83 -2.90 2.39
C GLU A 142 -38.15 -2.10 2.23
N GLY A 143 -38.35 -1.48 1.06
CA GLY A 143 -39.57 -0.74 0.75
C GLY A 143 -39.83 0.48 1.65
N ILE A 144 -38.76 1.13 2.13
CA ILE A 144 -38.83 2.36 2.92
C ILE A 144 -38.85 3.56 1.99
N SER A 145 -39.90 4.38 2.10
CA SER A 145 -40.05 5.61 1.33
C SER A 145 -39.12 6.73 1.84
N PHE A 146 -38.85 7.71 0.98
CA PHE A 146 -38.01 8.86 1.34
C PHE A 146 -38.58 9.67 2.52
N ALA A 147 -39.91 9.77 2.62
CA ALA A 147 -40.59 10.44 3.73
C ALA A 147 -40.49 9.68 5.06
N GLU A 148 -40.27 8.36 5.02
CA GLU A 148 -39.98 7.56 6.21
C GLU A 148 -38.50 7.70 6.62
N LEU A 149 -37.58 7.76 5.65
CA LEU A 149 -36.15 7.98 5.89
C LEU A 149 -35.86 9.29 6.62
N GLU A 150 -36.57 10.38 6.28
CA GLU A 150 -36.41 11.66 6.96
C GLU A 150 -36.79 11.62 8.44
N LYS A 151 -37.68 10.69 8.82
CA LYS A 151 -38.15 10.50 10.21
C LYS A 151 -37.22 9.63 11.04
N ILE A 152 -36.22 8.98 10.43
CA ILE A 152 -35.26 8.15 11.15
C ILE A 152 -34.25 9.05 11.89
N PRO A 153 -34.11 8.94 13.22
CA PRO A 153 -33.05 9.62 13.95
C PRO A 153 -31.71 9.01 13.54
N GLY A 154 -30.77 9.85 13.12
CA GLY A 154 -29.45 9.41 12.64
C GLY A 154 -28.43 9.45 13.77
N THR A 155 -27.79 8.32 14.04
CA THR A 155 -26.78 8.20 15.10
C THR A 155 -25.35 8.47 14.61
N GLY A 156 -25.19 8.74 13.30
CA GLY A 156 -23.91 9.07 12.69
C GLY A 156 -23.49 10.53 12.91
N ASN A 157 -22.24 10.84 12.54
CA ASN A 157 -21.70 12.19 12.63
C ASN A 157 -22.61 13.20 11.89
N GLU A 158 -22.86 14.36 12.52
CA GLU A 158 -23.80 15.39 12.04
C GLU A 158 -25.25 14.92 11.85
N GLY A 159 -25.71 13.92 12.62
CA GLY A 159 -27.09 13.44 12.57
C GLY A 159 -27.40 12.59 11.33
N ARG A 160 -26.37 12.02 10.69
CA ARG A 160 -26.50 11.16 9.51
C ARG A 160 -27.13 9.82 9.87
N VAL A 161 -28.05 9.34 9.05
CA VAL A 161 -28.64 8.00 9.18
C VAL A 161 -27.59 6.94 8.78
N THR A 162 -27.29 6.02 9.69
CA THR A 162 -26.31 4.94 9.49
C THR A 162 -27.00 3.65 9.07
N LYS A 163 -26.20 2.66 8.63
CA LYS A 163 -26.69 1.30 8.35
C LYS A 163 -27.44 0.69 9.54
N LYS A 164 -26.98 0.96 10.76
CA LYS A 164 -27.60 0.44 11.99
C LYS A 164 -28.97 1.07 12.21
N ASP A 165 -29.11 2.37 11.97
CA ASP A 165 -30.36 3.09 12.17
C ASP A 165 -31.47 2.61 11.21
N ILE A 166 -31.13 2.35 9.95
CA ILE A 166 -32.10 1.84 8.97
C ILE A 166 -32.49 0.39 9.26
N LEU A 167 -31.55 -0.48 9.64
CA LEU A 167 -31.88 -1.87 9.98
C LEU A 167 -32.74 -1.94 11.25
N ASN A 168 -32.46 -1.11 12.25
CA ASN A 168 -33.28 -1.01 13.44
C ASN A 168 -34.71 -0.52 13.12
N PHE A 169 -34.84 0.42 12.16
CA PHE A 169 -36.14 0.91 11.72
C PHE A 169 -36.94 -0.15 10.96
N VAL A 170 -36.29 -0.92 10.08
CA VAL A 170 -36.91 -2.07 9.37
C VAL A 170 -37.39 -3.10 10.39
N GLU A 171 -36.58 -3.41 11.40
CA GLU A 171 -36.93 -4.36 12.44
C GLU A 171 -38.12 -3.86 13.29
N ALA A 172 -38.15 -2.56 13.64
CA ALA A 172 -39.26 -1.94 14.37
C ALA A 172 -40.56 -1.90 13.54
N LYS A 173 -40.47 -1.63 12.23
CA LYS A 173 -41.58 -1.67 11.27
C LYS A 173 -42.12 -3.09 11.11
N SER A 174 -41.24 -4.09 11.02
CA SER A 174 -41.61 -5.51 10.98
C SER A 174 -42.28 -5.98 12.28
N LYS A 175 -41.97 -5.33 13.41
CA LYS A 175 -42.57 -5.61 14.72
C LYS A 175 -43.82 -4.77 15.02
N GLY A 176 -44.36 -4.04 14.03
CA GLY A 176 -45.60 -3.28 14.16
C GLY A 176 -45.53 -2.04 15.07
N HIS A 177 -44.32 -1.58 15.43
CA HIS A 177 -44.14 -0.41 16.29
C HIS A 177 -43.83 0.81 15.42
N VAL A 178 -44.84 1.65 15.19
CA VAL A 178 -44.66 3.00 14.63
C VAL A 178 -44.51 3.97 15.80
N PRO A 179 -43.38 4.67 16.00
CA PRO A 179 -43.30 5.72 17.00
C PRO A 179 -44.22 6.89 16.59
N ALA A 180 -45.12 7.25 17.50
CA ALA A 180 -45.96 8.44 17.38
C ALA A 180 -45.11 9.72 17.43
N ALA A 181 -45.49 10.70 16.60
CA ALA A 181 -44.81 11.98 16.46
C ALA A 181 -44.87 12.81 17.76
N ALA A 182 -43.73 13.35 18.17
CA ALA A 182 -43.64 14.49 19.09
C ALA A 182 -43.43 15.78 18.27
N PRO A 183 -44.08 16.89 18.61
CA PRO A 183 -44.04 18.12 17.81
C PRO A 183 -42.68 18.81 17.88
N VAL A 184 -42.18 19.18 16.70
CA VAL A 184 -40.98 19.99 16.47
C VAL A 184 -41.26 21.44 16.88
N GLN A 185 -40.50 21.95 17.86
CA GLN A 185 -40.35 23.38 18.08
C GLN A 185 -39.39 23.96 17.03
N GLN A 186 -39.82 25.09 16.47
CA GLN A 186 -39.16 25.89 15.45
C GLN A 186 -37.91 26.56 16.03
N PRO A 187 -36.73 26.51 15.38
CA PRO A 187 -35.61 27.36 15.77
C PRO A 187 -35.89 28.80 15.32
N GLU A 188 -35.99 29.70 16.28
CA GLU A 188 -35.95 31.14 16.05
C GLU A 188 -34.58 31.57 15.51
N THR A 189 -34.65 32.42 14.48
CA THR A 189 -33.53 33.14 13.88
C THR A 189 -32.93 34.10 14.91
N THR A 190 -31.73 33.82 15.42
CA THR A 190 -30.93 34.81 16.13
C THR A 190 -29.94 35.47 15.17
N ALA A 191 -30.06 36.79 15.06
CA ALA A 191 -29.17 37.65 14.29
C ALA A 191 -27.75 37.65 14.88
N PRO A 192 -26.69 37.80 14.05
CA PRO A 192 -25.33 37.91 14.55
C PRO A 192 -25.10 39.22 15.30
N ALA A 193 -24.61 39.11 16.53
CA ALA A 193 -24.15 40.24 17.33
C ALA A 193 -22.86 40.83 16.76
N GLU A 194 -22.88 42.15 16.56
CA GLU A 194 -21.74 43.00 16.22
C GLU A 194 -20.69 42.97 17.34
N GLN A 195 -19.42 42.76 16.98
CA GLN A 195 -18.27 43.03 17.86
C GLN A 195 -17.70 44.43 17.55
N PRO A 196 -17.47 45.29 18.56
CA PRO A 196 -16.90 46.60 18.32
C PRO A 196 -15.37 46.53 18.17
N VAL A 197 -14.92 47.16 17.08
CA VAL A 197 -13.53 47.51 16.80
C VAL A 197 -13.16 48.77 17.60
N ASN A 198 -12.16 48.72 18.49
CA ASN A 198 -11.22 49.84 18.66
C ASN A 198 -9.97 49.55 19.53
N ARG A 199 -8.81 49.74 18.87
CA ARG A 199 -7.52 50.33 19.31
C ARG A 199 -6.63 49.63 20.35
N PRO A 200 -5.31 49.95 20.39
CA PRO A 200 -4.40 50.34 19.30
C PRO A 200 -3.07 49.55 19.31
N VAL A 201 -2.37 49.61 18.17
CA VAL A 201 -0.99 49.14 18.01
C VAL A 201 -0.05 50.14 18.70
N THR A 202 0.68 49.67 19.71
CA THR A 202 1.82 50.41 20.28
C THR A 202 3.11 49.82 19.72
N THR A 203 3.77 50.60 18.88
CA THR A 203 5.16 50.45 18.47
C THR A 203 6.09 50.78 19.63
N ALA A 204 7.05 49.91 19.93
CA ALA A 204 8.20 50.23 20.77
C ALA A 204 9.49 49.64 20.15
N PRO A 205 10.66 50.28 20.33
CA PRO A 205 11.67 50.38 19.30
C PRO A 205 12.92 49.51 19.53
N VAL A 206 13.74 49.46 18.47
CA VAL A 206 15.07 48.86 18.37
C VAL A 206 16.11 49.69 19.15
N ALA A 207 16.92 49.03 19.98
CA ALA A 207 18.28 49.41 20.43
C ALA A 207 18.82 48.24 21.29
N ALA A 208 20.09 47.89 21.42
CA ALA A 208 21.37 48.18 20.78
C ALA A 208 22.36 47.11 21.34
N VAL A 209 23.47 46.89 20.64
CA VAL A 209 24.59 46.03 21.05
C VAL A 209 25.34 46.67 22.24
N PRO A 210 25.94 45.87 23.16
CA PRO A 210 27.38 46.04 23.34
C PRO A 210 28.17 44.72 23.52
N THR A 211 29.47 44.86 23.25
CA THR A 211 30.54 43.87 23.15
C THR A 211 31.40 43.85 24.42
N THR A 212 31.83 42.66 24.88
CA THR A 212 33.02 42.33 25.74
C THR A 212 33.11 42.93 27.17
N THR A 213 33.69 42.34 28.23
CA THR A 213 34.80 41.36 28.44
C THR A 213 34.62 40.70 29.87
N PRO A 214 35.49 39.81 30.39
CA PRO A 214 35.09 38.63 31.17
C PRO A 214 35.32 38.75 32.69
N ILE A 215 34.65 37.89 33.48
CA ILE A 215 34.98 37.66 34.88
C ILE A 215 35.05 36.15 35.15
N SER A 216 36.17 35.74 35.76
CA SER A 216 36.58 34.38 36.08
C SER A 216 35.77 33.71 37.19
N SER A 217 35.66 32.38 37.04
CA SER A 217 35.77 31.32 38.04
C SER A 217 35.13 31.50 39.42
N ASN A 218 34.12 30.67 39.70
CA ASN A 218 34.22 29.66 40.75
C ASN A 218 33.08 28.60 40.70
N GLY A 219 33.50 27.34 40.65
CA GLY A 219 32.83 26.18 41.25
C GLY A 219 31.40 25.81 40.82
N VAL A 220 31.28 24.91 39.82
CA VAL A 220 30.07 24.11 39.62
C VAL A 220 30.47 22.63 39.55
N PRO A 221 29.82 21.70 40.27
CA PRO A 221 30.14 20.27 40.25
C PRO A 221 29.92 19.66 38.86
N ALA A 222 30.72 18.64 38.53
CA ALA A 222 30.68 17.92 37.26
C ALA A 222 29.28 17.34 36.93
N PRO A 223 28.85 17.38 35.65
CA PRO A 223 27.56 16.82 35.25
C PRO A 223 27.60 15.28 35.33
N GLN A 224 26.74 14.74 36.17
CA GLN A 224 26.46 13.31 36.26
C GLN A 224 25.70 12.89 34.98
N PRO A 225 25.98 11.71 34.38
CA PRO A 225 25.26 11.26 33.19
C PRO A 225 23.76 11.18 33.48
N ALA A 226 22.97 11.96 32.75
CA ALA A 226 21.52 11.90 32.81
C ALA A 226 21.06 10.50 32.41
N GLN A 227 20.60 9.72 33.38
CA GLN A 227 19.87 8.49 33.11
C GLN A 227 18.61 8.87 32.32
N GLN A 228 18.52 8.40 31.07
CA GLN A 228 17.30 8.54 30.28
C GLN A 228 16.16 7.88 31.08
N PRO A 229 15.02 8.57 31.26
CA PRO A 229 13.88 7.95 31.90
C PRO A 229 13.42 6.77 31.05
N VAL A 230 13.55 5.56 31.60
CA VAL A 230 12.88 4.36 31.10
C VAL A 230 11.39 4.67 31.04
N SER A 231 10.86 4.79 29.82
CA SER A 231 9.43 4.97 29.57
C SER A 231 8.68 3.81 30.22
N ALA A 232 7.84 4.13 31.21
CA ALA A 232 6.96 3.16 31.84
C ALA A 232 6.10 2.45 30.78
N PRO A 233 5.80 1.15 30.94
CA PRO A 233 4.95 0.43 30.01
C PRO A 233 3.60 1.13 29.91
N ILE A 234 3.19 1.45 28.69
CA ILE A 234 1.90 2.07 28.39
C ILE A 234 0.83 1.12 28.93
N SER A 235 0.09 1.55 29.96
CA SER A 235 -1.06 0.81 30.47
C SER A 235 -2.05 0.66 29.33
N MET A 236 -2.27 -0.58 28.86
CA MET A 236 -3.38 -0.92 27.97
C MET A 236 -4.65 -0.37 28.61
N GLY A 237 -5.30 0.57 27.93
CA GLY A 237 -6.53 1.17 28.44
C GLY A 237 -7.57 0.09 28.70
N SER A 238 -8.21 0.11 29.87
CA SER A 238 -9.38 -0.74 30.11
C SER A 238 -10.53 -0.20 29.25
N TYR A 239 -10.81 -0.87 28.13
CA TYR A 239 -11.90 -0.48 27.24
C TYR A 239 -13.26 -0.80 27.91
N SER A 240 -14.22 0.12 27.85
CA SER A 240 -15.58 -0.07 28.35
C SER A 240 -16.42 -0.95 27.42
N GLY A 241 -17.57 -1.45 27.91
CA GLY A 241 -18.45 -2.39 27.19
C GLY A 241 -19.15 -1.86 25.92
N ASN A 242 -18.80 -0.67 25.44
CA ASN A 242 -19.26 -0.09 24.17
C ASN A 242 -18.18 -0.14 23.06
N VAL A 243 -17.09 -0.90 23.27
CA VAL A 243 -15.98 -1.05 22.33
C VAL A 243 -15.88 -2.49 21.85
N GLU A 244 -15.80 -2.67 20.53
CA GLU A 244 -15.39 -3.93 19.91
C GLU A 244 -13.91 -3.84 19.55
N ILE A 245 -13.09 -4.76 20.06
CA ILE A 245 -11.66 -4.83 19.76
C ILE A 245 -11.47 -5.83 18.63
N ILE A 246 -11.00 -5.35 17.49
CA ILE A 246 -10.66 -6.17 16.32
C ILE A 246 -9.14 -6.22 16.20
N GLU A 247 -8.56 -7.40 16.35
CA GLU A 247 -7.12 -7.59 16.17
C GLU A 247 -6.72 -7.47 14.68
N MET A 248 -5.55 -6.86 14.43
CA MET A 248 -5.00 -6.80 13.08
C MET A 248 -4.51 -8.18 12.64
N ASP A 249 -4.90 -8.59 11.43
CA ASP A 249 -4.32 -9.76 10.78
C ASP A 249 -2.82 -9.55 10.47
N ARG A 250 -2.09 -10.65 10.21
CA ARG A 250 -0.64 -10.62 9.93
C ARG A 250 -0.29 -9.70 8.76
N MET A 251 -1.05 -9.75 7.66
CA MET A 251 -0.78 -8.94 6.47
C MET A 251 -0.97 -7.46 6.77
N ARG A 252 -2.01 -7.10 7.53
CA ARG A 252 -2.29 -5.73 7.96
C ARG A 252 -1.20 -5.20 8.89
N LYS A 253 -0.65 -6.01 9.79
CA LYS A 253 0.50 -5.64 10.63
C LYS A 253 1.74 -5.32 9.77
N LEU A 254 2.08 -6.21 8.83
CA LEU A 254 3.22 -6.01 7.92
C LEU A 254 3.06 -4.77 7.04
N ILE A 255 1.86 -4.52 6.50
CA ILE A 255 1.56 -3.32 5.73
C ILE A 255 1.72 -2.07 6.61
N ALA A 256 1.19 -2.09 7.83
CA ALA A 256 1.28 -0.95 8.74
C ALA A 256 2.74 -0.61 9.08
N GLU A 257 3.54 -1.60 9.45
CA GLU A 257 4.98 -1.42 9.71
C GLU A 257 5.71 -0.87 8.47
N HIS A 258 5.44 -1.41 7.28
CA HIS A 258 6.08 -0.96 6.04
C HIS A 258 5.71 0.48 5.68
N MET A 259 4.44 0.87 5.79
CA MET A 259 3.97 2.23 5.50
C MET A 259 4.52 3.26 6.49
N VAL A 260 4.54 2.92 7.79
CA VAL A 260 5.14 3.78 8.83
C VAL A 260 6.63 3.95 8.58
N ARG A 261 7.34 2.86 8.29
CA ARG A 261 8.76 2.90 7.91
C ARG A 261 8.99 3.79 6.70
N SER A 262 8.14 3.71 5.67
CA SER A 262 8.27 4.56 4.47
C SER A 262 8.16 6.05 4.81
N LYS A 263 7.19 6.43 5.65
CA LYS A 263 7.03 7.84 6.08
C LYS A 263 8.19 8.34 6.94
N HIS A 264 8.76 7.49 7.78
CA HIS A 264 9.96 7.84 8.54
C HIS A 264 11.21 7.92 7.66
N THR A 265 11.31 7.08 6.63
CA THR A 265 12.49 6.97 5.78
C THR A 265 12.55 8.09 4.74
N SER A 266 11.44 8.34 4.05
CA SER A 266 11.38 9.29 2.93
C SER A 266 10.64 10.55 3.34
N PRO A 267 11.25 11.74 3.23
CA PRO A 267 10.54 13.01 3.24
C PRO A 267 9.64 13.11 2.00
N HIS A 268 8.35 12.82 2.18
CA HIS A 268 7.40 12.83 1.06
C HIS A 268 7.01 14.26 0.68
N VAL A 269 7.10 14.57 -0.61
CA VAL A 269 6.40 15.70 -1.23
C VAL A 269 5.46 15.16 -2.29
N THR A 270 4.27 15.76 -2.42
CA THR A 270 3.29 15.39 -3.45
C THR A 270 3.03 16.56 -4.37
N SER A 271 3.27 16.35 -5.67
CA SER A 271 2.86 17.28 -6.73
C SER A 271 1.53 16.82 -7.35
N PHE A 272 0.78 17.78 -7.90
CA PHE A 272 -0.49 17.54 -8.57
C PHE A 272 -0.47 18.14 -9.98
N ALA A 273 -1.12 17.46 -10.92
CA ALA A 273 -1.38 17.95 -12.27
C ALA A 273 -2.79 17.53 -12.70
N GLU A 274 -3.31 18.18 -13.72
CA GLU A 274 -4.50 17.73 -14.44
C GLU A 274 -4.09 17.27 -15.84
N ALA A 275 -4.82 16.31 -16.39
CA ALA A 275 -4.64 15.84 -17.76
C ALA A 275 -6.00 15.73 -18.46
N ASP A 276 -6.10 16.28 -19.68
CA ASP A 276 -7.20 16.01 -20.61
C ASP A 276 -6.97 14.66 -21.31
N VAL A 277 -7.69 13.62 -20.89
CA VAL A 277 -7.62 12.27 -21.47
C VAL A 277 -8.75 11.99 -22.46
N THR A 278 -9.38 13.02 -23.02
CA THR A 278 -10.52 12.87 -23.94
C THR A 278 -10.23 11.97 -25.14
N ASN A 279 -9.08 12.15 -25.79
CA ASN A 279 -8.71 11.34 -26.95
C ASN A 279 -8.46 9.88 -26.57
N MET A 280 -7.78 9.63 -25.45
CA MET A 280 -7.58 8.29 -24.90
C MET A 280 -8.90 7.58 -24.58
N VAL A 281 -9.85 8.28 -23.94
CA VAL A 281 -11.16 7.72 -23.61
C VAL A 281 -11.94 7.34 -24.88
N LYS A 282 -12.03 8.27 -25.84
CA LYS A 282 -12.72 8.01 -27.11
C LYS A 282 -12.12 6.83 -27.86
N TRP A 283 -10.80 6.80 -27.98
CA TRP A 283 -10.08 5.73 -28.65
C TRP A 283 -10.33 4.37 -27.98
N ARG A 284 -10.13 4.29 -26.65
CA ARG A 284 -10.34 3.04 -25.90
C ARG A 284 -11.78 2.55 -26.04
N ASP A 285 -12.75 3.46 -25.98
CA ASP A 285 -14.17 3.10 -26.10
C ASP A 285 -14.55 2.60 -27.50
N GLN A 286 -13.87 3.10 -28.54
CA GLN A 286 -14.01 2.63 -29.92
C GLN A 286 -13.45 1.22 -30.08
N ILE A 287 -12.23 0.95 -29.60
CA ILE A 287 -11.53 -0.31 -29.90
C ILE A 287 -11.83 -1.46 -28.93
N LYS A 288 -12.30 -1.18 -27.70
CA LYS A 288 -12.33 -2.17 -26.59
C LYS A 288 -12.99 -3.51 -26.93
N LYS A 289 -14.07 -3.50 -27.73
CA LYS A 289 -14.81 -4.71 -28.10
C LYS A 289 -14.05 -5.55 -29.12
N GLU A 290 -13.42 -4.89 -30.09
CA GLU A 290 -12.63 -5.56 -31.11
C GLU A 290 -11.33 -6.10 -30.53
N PHE A 291 -10.67 -5.30 -29.69
CA PHE A 291 -9.49 -5.72 -28.93
C PHE A 291 -9.76 -6.99 -28.12
N GLU A 292 -10.87 -7.03 -27.37
CA GLU A 292 -11.26 -8.22 -26.59
C GLU A 292 -11.51 -9.44 -27.48
N LYS A 293 -12.19 -9.25 -28.62
CA LYS A 293 -12.45 -10.32 -29.58
C LYS A 293 -11.17 -10.87 -30.20
N ARG A 294 -10.20 -10.00 -30.52
CA ARG A 294 -8.96 -10.37 -31.22
C ARG A 294 -7.91 -10.95 -30.29
N GLU A 295 -7.68 -10.29 -29.14
CA GLU A 295 -6.56 -10.59 -28.25
C GLU A 295 -6.94 -11.45 -27.03
N GLY A 296 -8.25 -11.67 -26.80
CA GLY A 296 -8.77 -12.43 -25.67
C GLY A 296 -8.70 -11.69 -24.34
N GLU A 297 -8.43 -10.39 -24.36
CA GLU A 297 -8.16 -9.58 -23.17
C GLU A 297 -8.95 -8.28 -23.15
N LYS A 298 -9.33 -7.81 -21.97
CA LYS A 298 -10.02 -6.51 -21.84
C LYS A 298 -9.01 -5.38 -21.73
N ILE A 299 -9.04 -4.44 -22.67
CA ILE A 299 -8.26 -3.21 -22.55
C ILE A 299 -8.94 -2.23 -21.58
N THR A 300 -8.23 -1.89 -20.51
CA THR A 300 -8.62 -0.87 -19.52
C THR A 300 -7.72 0.37 -19.68
N PHE A 301 -7.93 1.40 -18.85
CA PHE A 301 -7.06 2.58 -18.88
C PHE A 301 -5.70 2.34 -18.21
N THR A 302 -5.59 1.38 -17.30
CA THR A 302 -4.36 1.13 -16.54
C THR A 302 -3.15 0.80 -17.45
N PRO A 303 -3.24 -0.11 -18.45
CA PRO A 303 -2.16 -0.33 -19.41
C PRO A 303 -1.72 0.94 -20.16
N LEU A 304 -2.66 1.83 -20.50
CA LEU A 304 -2.36 3.09 -21.21
C LEU A 304 -1.63 4.08 -20.29
N PHE A 305 -2.03 4.16 -19.02
CA PHE A 305 -1.33 4.97 -18.02
C PHE A 305 0.09 4.46 -17.76
N ILE A 306 0.26 3.14 -17.69
CA ILE A 306 1.57 2.51 -17.53
C ILE A 306 2.44 2.75 -18.76
N GLU A 307 1.89 2.65 -19.97
CA GLU A 307 2.62 2.96 -21.21
C GLU A 307 3.15 4.41 -21.19
N ALA A 308 2.29 5.38 -20.86
CA ALA A 308 2.70 6.79 -20.74
C ALA A 308 3.77 7.00 -19.66
N LEU A 309 3.56 6.41 -18.47
CA LEU A 309 4.52 6.47 -17.37
C LEU A 309 5.91 5.96 -17.78
N VAL A 310 5.95 4.82 -18.46
CA VAL A 310 7.18 4.17 -18.92
C VAL A 310 7.89 4.99 -20.01
N ARG A 311 7.15 5.62 -20.92
CA ARG A 311 7.72 6.53 -21.92
C ARG A 311 8.38 7.75 -21.28
N CYS A 312 7.76 8.30 -20.25
CA CYS A 312 8.31 9.43 -19.51
C CYS A 312 9.52 9.01 -18.68
N ILE A 313 9.46 7.90 -17.93
CA ILE A 313 10.53 7.54 -16.98
C ILE A 313 11.89 7.32 -17.64
N LYS A 314 11.93 6.90 -18.92
CA LYS A 314 13.16 6.81 -19.72
C LYS A 314 13.91 8.14 -19.83
N LYS A 315 13.17 9.26 -19.81
CA LYS A 315 13.73 10.63 -19.86
C LYS A 315 14.10 11.16 -18.46
N TYR A 316 13.62 10.51 -17.39
CA TYR A 316 13.78 10.94 -16.00
C TYR A 316 14.27 9.78 -15.11
N PRO A 317 15.49 9.26 -15.33
CA PRO A 317 15.97 8.03 -14.71
C PRO A 317 16.08 8.11 -13.17
N LEU A 318 16.21 9.31 -12.59
CA LEU A 318 16.22 9.49 -11.13
C LEU A 318 14.91 9.06 -10.45
N LEU A 319 13.77 9.12 -11.16
CA LEU A 319 12.49 8.63 -10.64
C LEU A 319 12.45 7.10 -10.58
N ASN A 320 13.33 6.44 -11.35
CA ASN A 320 13.52 4.99 -11.38
C ASN A 320 14.72 4.56 -10.51
N SER A 321 14.84 5.10 -9.30
CA SER A 321 15.98 4.84 -8.42
C SER A 321 15.56 4.40 -7.02
N SER A 322 16.56 4.09 -6.19
CA SER A 322 16.42 3.89 -4.73
C SER A 322 17.59 4.58 -4.02
N LEU A 323 17.43 4.87 -2.73
CA LEU A 323 18.50 5.43 -1.90
C LEU A 323 19.08 4.36 -0.97
N GLU A 324 20.39 4.20 -0.98
CA GLU A 324 21.13 3.32 -0.06
C GLU A 324 22.25 4.11 0.61
N GLY A 325 22.05 4.45 1.88
CA GLY A 325 22.94 5.37 2.60
C GLY A 325 23.01 6.74 1.91
N ASP A 326 24.19 7.09 1.40
CA ASP A 326 24.48 8.31 0.64
C ASP A 326 24.49 8.09 -0.89
N LYS A 327 24.16 6.89 -1.36
CA LYS A 327 24.21 6.51 -2.78
C LYS A 327 22.82 6.45 -3.39
N ILE A 328 22.69 7.05 -4.57
CA ILE A 328 21.52 6.92 -5.43
C ILE A 328 21.74 5.74 -6.38
N ILE A 329 20.92 4.71 -6.25
CA ILE A 329 20.96 3.50 -7.08
C ILE A 329 19.96 3.66 -8.21
N VAL A 330 20.43 4.12 -9.37
CA VAL A 330 19.60 4.29 -10.57
C VAL A 330 19.41 2.95 -11.27
N LYS A 331 18.15 2.54 -11.45
CA LYS A 331 17.79 1.24 -12.03
C LYS A 331 17.58 1.39 -13.53
N ARG A 332 18.17 0.49 -14.31
CA ARG A 332 18.01 0.46 -15.78
C ARG A 332 16.71 -0.24 -16.18
N ASP A 333 16.39 -1.33 -15.50
CA ASP A 333 15.11 -2.01 -15.69
C ASP A 333 13.97 -1.16 -15.15
N ILE A 334 12.89 -1.05 -15.92
CA ILE A 334 11.68 -0.34 -15.53
C ILE A 334 10.63 -1.38 -15.14
N ASN A 335 10.50 -1.62 -13.82
CA ASN A 335 9.53 -2.55 -13.27
C ASN A 335 8.42 -1.77 -12.57
N VAL A 336 7.23 -1.78 -13.13
CA VAL A 336 6.12 -0.96 -12.63
C VAL A 336 5.26 -1.77 -11.66
N GLY A 337 5.29 -1.40 -10.39
CA GLY A 337 4.34 -1.87 -9.40
C GLY A 337 2.95 -1.33 -9.70
N MET A 338 1.93 -2.18 -9.63
CA MET A 338 0.53 -1.80 -9.83
C MET A 338 -0.26 -2.12 -8.58
N ALA A 339 -0.64 -1.08 -7.83
CA ALA A 339 -1.43 -1.26 -6.61
C ALA A 339 -2.80 -1.87 -6.94
N THR A 340 -3.08 -3.03 -6.35
CA THR A 340 -4.28 -3.84 -6.61
C THR A 340 -5.00 -4.14 -5.30
N ALA A 341 -6.25 -3.69 -5.19
CA ALA A 341 -7.09 -3.99 -4.04
C ALA A 341 -7.55 -5.45 -4.06
N LEU A 342 -7.47 -6.09 -2.89
CA LEU A 342 -7.92 -7.46 -2.66
C LEU A 342 -9.36 -7.48 -2.13
N PRO A 343 -10.12 -8.56 -2.36
CA PRO A 343 -11.47 -8.73 -1.80
C PRO A 343 -11.51 -8.65 -0.26
N THR A 344 -10.38 -8.96 0.41
CA THR A 344 -10.22 -8.87 1.87
C THR A 344 -10.13 -7.42 2.38
N GLY A 345 -10.09 -6.43 1.49
CA GLY A 345 -9.88 -5.01 1.83
C GLY A 345 -8.41 -4.64 2.05
N ASN A 346 -7.49 -5.59 1.90
CA ASN A 346 -6.04 -5.32 1.88
C ASN A 346 -5.59 -4.87 0.47
N LEU A 347 -4.36 -4.37 0.39
CA LEU A 347 -3.72 -3.92 -0.85
C LEU A 347 -2.46 -4.73 -1.10
N ILE A 348 -2.24 -5.15 -2.34
CA ILE A 348 -0.99 -5.76 -2.79
C ILE A 348 -0.48 -5.06 -4.04
N VAL A 349 0.83 -5.04 -4.24
CA VAL A 349 1.46 -4.34 -5.37
C VAL A 349 2.22 -5.36 -6.23
N PRO A 350 1.53 -6.09 -7.13
CA PRO A 350 2.21 -6.88 -8.14
C PRO A 350 3.02 -6.00 -9.10
N VAL A 351 4.06 -6.56 -9.69
CA VAL A 351 5.08 -5.86 -10.45
C VAL A 351 5.10 -6.35 -11.90
N ILE A 352 4.87 -5.42 -12.82
CA ILE A 352 5.04 -5.64 -14.26
C ILE A 352 6.52 -5.44 -14.57
N ARG A 353 7.21 -6.56 -14.79
CA ARG A 353 8.65 -6.57 -15.07
C ARG A 353 8.95 -6.09 -16.47
N ASN A 354 10.03 -5.32 -16.60
CA ASN A 354 10.53 -4.78 -17.86
C ASN A 354 9.40 -4.18 -18.71
N ALA A 355 8.58 -3.34 -18.08
CA ALA A 355 7.37 -2.78 -18.68
C ALA A 355 7.66 -2.00 -19.97
N ASP A 356 8.91 -1.56 -20.15
CA ASP A 356 9.38 -0.82 -21.31
C ASP A 356 9.75 -1.68 -22.52
N MET A 357 9.82 -3.00 -22.35
CA MET A 357 9.97 -3.97 -23.43
C MET A 357 8.62 -4.51 -23.93
N LEU A 358 7.52 -4.15 -23.27
CA LEU A 358 6.19 -4.62 -23.61
C LEU A 358 5.48 -3.64 -24.54
N ASN A 359 4.85 -4.16 -25.60
CA ASN A 359 3.86 -3.40 -26.37
C ASN A 359 2.53 -3.33 -25.60
N LEU A 360 1.54 -2.61 -26.14
CA LEU A 360 0.27 -2.38 -25.46
C LEU A 360 -0.50 -3.69 -25.18
N VAL A 361 -0.47 -4.65 -26.11
CA VAL A 361 -1.07 -5.98 -25.94
C VAL A 361 -0.39 -6.73 -24.79
N GLY A 362 0.95 -6.73 -24.75
CA GLY A 362 1.75 -7.35 -23.69
C GLY A 362 1.51 -6.71 -22.32
N LEU A 363 1.45 -5.37 -22.26
CA LEU A 363 1.09 -4.64 -21.05
C LEU A 363 -0.32 -5.01 -20.58
N THR A 364 -1.28 -5.09 -21.49
CA THR A 364 -2.67 -5.43 -21.16
C THR A 364 -2.78 -6.84 -20.58
N ARG A 365 -2.13 -7.83 -21.23
CA ARG A 365 -2.05 -9.21 -20.72
C ARG A 365 -1.44 -9.26 -19.32
N GLN A 366 -0.30 -8.61 -19.12
CA GLN A 366 0.40 -8.62 -17.83
C GLN A 366 -0.41 -7.94 -16.72
N VAL A 367 -1.01 -6.78 -17.01
CA VAL A 367 -1.89 -6.07 -16.07
C VAL A 367 -3.07 -6.95 -15.67
N ASN A 368 -3.77 -7.54 -16.63
CA ASN A 368 -4.95 -8.35 -16.37
C ASN A 368 -4.59 -9.64 -15.63
N HIS A 369 -3.53 -10.33 -16.04
CA HIS A 369 -3.01 -11.52 -15.38
C HIS A 369 -2.69 -11.24 -13.91
N LEU A 370 -1.87 -10.22 -13.63
CA LEU A 370 -1.47 -9.86 -12.27
C LEU A 370 -2.66 -9.40 -11.42
N ALA A 371 -3.58 -8.61 -11.97
CA ALA A 371 -4.78 -8.18 -11.26
C ALA A 371 -5.68 -9.37 -10.90
N ASN A 372 -5.87 -10.32 -11.82
CA ASN A 372 -6.67 -11.52 -11.58
C ASN A 372 -5.97 -12.46 -10.58
N ALA A 373 -4.67 -12.68 -10.72
CA ALA A 373 -3.87 -13.47 -9.80
C ALA A 373 -3.91 -12.88 -8.38
N ALA A 374 -3.81 -11.55 -8.24
CA ALA A 374 -3.95 -10.87 -6.96
C ALA A 374 -5.30 -11.15 -6.30
N ARG A 375 -6.40 -10.91 -7.03
CA ARG A 375 -7.77 -11.09 -6.52
C ARG A 375 -8.10 -12.55 -6.20
N GLN A 376 -7.49 -13.50 -6.91
CA GLN A 376 -7.65 -14.93 -6.70
C GLN A 376 -6.65 -15.52 -5.69
N ASN A 377 -5.79 -14.68 -5.09
CA ASN A 377 -4.71 -15.09 -4.19
C ASN A 377 -3.75 -16.14 -4.81
N LYS A 378 -3.40 -15.94 -6.08
CA LYS A 378 -2.51 -16.79 -6.88
C LYS A 378 -1.21 -16.08 -7.31
N LEU A 379 -0.89 -14.94 -6.71
CA LEU A 379 0.39 -14.27 -6.97
C LEU A 379 1.53 -15.14 -6.46
N LYS A 380 2.58 -15.26 -7.28
CA LYS A 380 3.84 -15.86 -6.85
C LYS A 380 4.59 -14.84 -6.00
N PRO A 381 5.45 -15.28 -5.07
CA PRO A 381 6.27 -14.37 -4.27
C PRO A 381 7.05 -13.36 -5.14
N ASP A 382 7.62 -13.83 -6.25
CA ASP A 382 8.39 -13.01 -7.19
C ASP A 382 7.55 -11.95 -7.92
N ASP A 383 6.22 -12.12 -8.01
CA ASP A 383 5.33 -11.15 -8.66
C ASP A 383 5.21 -9.84 -7.89
N THR A 384 5.70 -9.77 -6.65
CA THR A 384 5.60 -8.58 -5.78
C THR A 384 6.94 -7.93 -5.47
N GLN A 385 8.03 -8.47 -6.02
CA GLN A 385 9.39 -8.04 -5.74
C GLN A 385 9.94 -7.14 -6.84
N ASN A 386 10.99 -6.40 -6.52
CA ASN A 386 11.82 -5.65 -7.48
C ASN A 386 11.09 -4.56 -8.29
N GLY A 387 9.96 -4.04 -7.79
CA GLY A 387 9.33 -2.85 -8.35
C GLY A 387 10.25 -1.63 -8.23
N THR A 388 10.33 -0.83 -9.28
CA THR A 388 11.21 0.36 -9.35
C THR A 388 10.42 1.67 -9.24
N ILE A 389 9.17 1.67 -9.67
CA ILE A 389 8.19 2.74 -9.49
C ILE A 389 6.80 2.12 -9.32
N THR A 390 5.87 2.79 -8.65
CA THR A 390 4.49 2.29 -8.47
C THR A 390 3.47 3.22 -9.14
N LEU A 391 2.48 2.63 -9.81
CA LEU A 391 1.24 3.27 -10.21
C LEU A 391 0.10 2.78 -9.32
N THR A 392 -0.69 3.70 -8.80
CA THR A 392 -1.91 3.42 -8.03
C THR A 392 -3.11 4.13 -8.63
N ASN A 393 -4.21 3.41 -8.82
CA ASN A 393 -5.43 3.98 -9.37
C ASN A 393 -6.48 4.13 -8.26
N VAL A 394 -6.56 5.34 -7.69
CA VAL A 394 -7.60 5.68 -6.70
C VAL A 394 -8.91 6.09 -7.38
N GLY A 395 -8.86 6.40 -8.67
CA GLY A 395 -10.00 6.75 -9.50
C GLY A 395 -11.03 5.64 -9.67
N SER A 396 -10.61 4.36 -9.59
CA SER A 396 -11.54 3.23 -9.60
C SER A 396 -12.48 3.20 -8.38
N PHE A 397 -12.12 3.91 -7.31
CA PHE A 397 -12.93 4.09 -6.10
C PHE A 397 -13.65 5.45 -6.08
N GLY A 398 -13.64 6.19 -7.19
CA GLY A 398 -14.28 7.50 -7.31
C GLY A 398 -13.48 8.66 -6.72
N SER A 399 -12.26 8.43 -6.21
CA SER A 399 -11.42 9.50 -5.68
C SER A 399 -10.92 10.42 -6.79
N LEU A 400 -10.92 11.73 -6.54
CA LEU A 400 -10.37 12.73 -7.46
C LEU A 400 -8.85 12.65 -7.52
N ALA A 401 -8.17 12.60 -6.38
CA ALA A 401 -6.72 12.52 -6.29
C ALA A 401 -6.31 11.84 -4.97
N GLY A 402 -5.03 11.58 -4.77
CA GLY A 402 -4.51 11.06 -3.50
C GLY A 402 -3.05 11.43 -3.26
N THR A 403 -2.61 11.42 -2.01
CA THR A 403 -1.20 11.62 -1.62
C THR A 403 -0.59 10.28 -1.21
N PRO A 404 -0.32 9.38 -2.19
CA PRO A 404 0.09 8.01 -1.89
C PRO A 404 1.38 7.96 -1.04
N ILE A 405 1.50 6.95 -0.21
CA ILE A 405 2.74 6.65 0.53
C ILE A 405 3.65 5.84 -0.40
N ILE A 406 4.92 6.23 -0.49
CA ILE A 406 5.91 5.59 -1.35
C ILE A 406 6.13 4.14 -0.90
N ASN A 407 6.20 3.22 -1.85
CA ASN A 407 6.48 1.82 -1.57
C ASN A 407 8.00 1.59 -1.50
N GLN A 408 8.58 1.62 -0.30
CA GLN A 408 10.03 1.39 -0.11
C GLN A 408 10.50 0.08 -0.75
N PRO A 409 11.66 0.05 -1.42
CA PRO A 409 12.70 1.09 -1.48
C PRO A 409 12.58 2.05 -2.68
N GLN A 410 11.41 2.17 -3.31
CA GLN A 410 11.21 3.05 -4.47
C GLN A 410 11.26 4.52 -4.08
N VAL A 411 11.50 5.39 -5.06
CA VAL A 411 11.56 6.85 -4.86
C VAL A 411 10.25 7.56 -5.14
N ALA A 412 9.37 6.99 -5.96
CA ALA A 412 8.14 7.65 -6.38
C ALA A 412 6.95 6.69 -6.54
N ILE A 413 5.76 7.24 -6.36
CA ILE A 413 4.48 6.57 -6.63
C ILE A 413 3.52 7.56 -7.30
N LEU A 414 3.02 7.18 -8.48
CA LEU A 414 2.05 7.96 -9.25
C LEU A 414 0.63 7.47 -8.93
N ALA A 415 -0.23 8.37 -8.48
CA ALA A 415 -1.65 8.17 -8.34
C ALA A 415 -2.41 8.77 -9.52
N VAL A 416 -3.33 7.98 -10.08
CA VAL A 416 -4.30 8.45 -11.09
C VAL A 416 -5.69 8.53 -10.47
N GLY A 417 -6.35 9.67 -10.71
CA GLY A 417 -7.67 9.99 -10.23
C GLY A 417 -8.80 9.43 -11.09
N THR A 418 -10.04 9.71 -10.69
CA THR A 418 -11.22 9.38 -11.48
C THR A 418 -11.30 10.27 -12.73
N ILE A 419 -11.66 9.67 -13.86
CA ILE A 419 -11.89 10.40 -15.10
C ILE A 419 -13.32 10.96 -15.05
N LYS A 420 -13.47 12.29 -15.09
CA LYS A 420 -14.77 12.96 -15.07
C LYS A 420 -14.90 13.95 -16.21
N LYS A 421 -16.11 14.03 -16.78
CA LYS A 421 -16.47 15.09 -17.72
C LYS A 421 -16.49 16.43 -16.98
N ARG A 422 -15.71 17.40 -17.43
CA ARG A 422 -15.66 18.77 -16.91
C ARG A 422 -15.78 19.78 -18.05
N PRO A 423 -16.51 20.89 -17.88
CA PRO A 423 -16.40 22.03 -18.79
C PRO A 423 -15.03 22.69 -18.57
N VAL A 424 -14.23 22.78 -19.62
CA VAL A 424 -12.90 23.41 -19.59
C VAL A 424 -12.77 24.40 -20.73
N VAL A 425 -11.96 25.44 -20.51
CA VAL A 425 -11.60 26.40 -21.55
C VAL A 425 -10.53 25.78 -22.44
N ILE A 426 -10.71 25.90 -23.74
CA ILE A 426 -9.77 25.46 -24.77
C ILE A 426 -9.45 26.64 -25.65
N GLU A 427 -8.16 26.95 -25.69
CA GLU A 427 -7.60 27.95 -26.57
C GLU A 427 -7.62 27.42 -28.00
N THR A 428 -8.22 28.19 -28.91
CA THR A 428 -8.20 27.90 -30.34
C THR A 428 -7.61 29.09 -31.10
N PRO A 429 -7.15 28.91 -32.35
CA PRO A 429 -6.72 30.05 -33.18
C PRO A 429 -7.81 31.12 -33.39
N HIS A 430 -9.08 30.78 -33.12
CA HIS A 430 -10.23 31.67 -33.25
C HIS A 430 -10.70 32.26 -31.91
N GLY A 431 -9.96 32.01 -30.82
CA GLY A 431 -10.27 32.46 -29.46
C GLY A 431 -10.63 31.30 -28.52
N ASP A 432 -10.95 31.66 -27.28
CA ASP A 432 -11.28 30.71 -26.22
C ASP A 432 -12.67 30.11 -26.41
N THR A 433 -12.77 28.78 -26.28
CA THR A 433 -14.04 28.06 -26.33
C THR A 433 -14.21 27.20 -25.08
N ILE A 434 -15.44 27.03 -24.62
CA ILE A 434 -15.74 26.07 -23.54
C ILE A 434 -16.12 24.73 -24.19
N ALA A 435 -15.44 23.66 -23.80
CA ALA A 435 -15.78 22.32 -24.24
C ALA A 435 -15.86 21.34 -23.07
N ILE A 436 -16.67 20.30 -23.24
CA ILE A 436 -16.73 19.19 -22.29
C ILE A 436 -15.55 18.25 -22.59
N ARG A 437 -14.72 17.99 -21.58
CA ARG A 437 -13.54 17.12 -21.67
C ARG A 437 -13.52 16.07 -20.57
N HIS A 438 -12.95 14.91 -20.88
CA HIS A 438 -12.67 13.86 -19.91
C HIS A 438 -11.36 14.20 -19.21
N MET A 439 -11.48 14.77 -18.02
CA MET A 439 -10.34 15.25 -17.27
C MET A 439 -10.03 14.29 -16.12
N MET A 440 -8.75 14.19 -15.79
CA MET A 440 -8.24 13.36 -14.70
C MET A 440 -7.18 14.12 -13.91
N TYR A 441 -7.18 13.97 -12.58
CA TYR A 441 -6.06 14.43 -11.77
C TYR A 441 -4.97 13.37 -11.75
N LEU A 442 -3.73 13.82 -11.82
CA LEU A 442 -2.54 13.06 -11.51
C LEU A 442 -1.94 13.62 -10.24
N SER A 443 -1.48 12.74 -9.37
CA SER A 443 -0.71 13.15 -8.19
C SER A 443 0.44 12.21 -7.96
N MET A 444 1.63 12.74 -7.69
CA MET A 444 2.82 11.91 -7.50
C MET A 444 3.48 12.27 -6.20
N SER A 445 3.63 11.28 -5.31
CA SER A 445 4.47 11.41 -4.14
C SER A 445 5.87 10.92 -4.46
N TYR A 446 6.88 11.65 -4.00
CA TYR A 446 8.28 11.33 -4.23
C TYR A 446 9.15 11.68 -3.02
N ASP A 447 10.29 11.00 -2.92
CA ASP A 447 11.29 11.20 -1.89
C ASP A 447 12.13 12.46 -2.17
N HIS A 448 11.94 13.49 -1.37
CA HIS A 448 12.58 14.79 -1.54
C HIS A 448 14.09 14.80 -1.19
N ARG A 449 14.68 13.65 -0.87
CA ARG A 449 16.15 13.50 -0.80
C ARG A 449 16.78 13.33 -2.18
N ILE A 450 16.03 12.81 -3.15
CA ILE A 450 16.50 12.55 -4.52
C ILE A 450 15.79 13.45 -5.53
N VAL A 451 14.47 13.61 -5.38
CA VAL A 451 13.63 14.32 -6.33
C VAL A 451 13.22 15.65 -5.74
N ASP A 452 13.78 16.74 -6.26
CA ASP A 452 13.36 18.09 -5.89
C ASP A 452 12.00 18.47 -6.54
N GLY A 453 11.45 19.60 -6.11
CA GLY A 453 10.17 20.09 -6.64
C GLY A 453 10.19 20.36 -8.14
N ALA A 454 11.33 20.75 -8.72
CA ALA A 454 11.43 21.05 -10.15
C ALA A 454 11.39 19.76 -10.98
N LEU A 455 12.20 18.76 -10.62
CA LEU A 455 12.22 17.45 -11.24
C LEU A 455 10.88 16.72 -11.08
N GLY A 456 10.33 16.71 -9.86
CA GLY A 456 9.05 16.06 -9.56
C GLY A 456 7.89 16.66 -10.36
N SER A 457 7.81 17.99 -10.43
CA SER A 457 6.75 18.68 -11.17
C SER A 457 6.93 18.56 -12.68
N THR A 458 8.16 18.69 -13.18
CA THR A 458 8.46 18.55 -14.62
C THR A 458 8.14 17.14 -15.11
N PHE A 459 8.49 16.11 -14.33
CA PHE A 459 8.13 14.73 -14.64
C PHE A 459 6.62 14.53 -14.68
N LEU A 460 5.89 15.01 -13.67
CA LEU A 460 4.43 14.87 -13.59
C LEU A 460 3.74 15.59 -14.76
N SER A 461 4.18 16.80 -15.10
CA SER A 461 3.72 17.54 -16.27
C SER A 461 4.04 16.81 -17.57
N ALA A 462 5.20 16.16 -17.69
CA ALA A 462 5.53 15.36 -18.86
C ALA A 462 4.60 14.15 -19.01
N VAL A 463 4.23 13.49 -17.90
CA VAL A 463 3.24 12.39 -17.91
C VAL A 463 1.86 12.93 -18.32
N ALA A 464 1.43 14.07 -17.77
CA ALA A 464 0.16 14.70 -18.16
C ALA A 464 0.14 15.00 -19.68
N HIS A 465 1.20 15.63 -20.18
CA HIS A 465 1.35 15.96 -21.59
C HIS A 465 1.35 14.72 -22.50
N GLU A 466 2.03 13.64 -22.09
CA GLU A 466 2.02 12.36 -22.84
C GLU A 466 0.60 11.77 -22.94
N LEU A 467 -0.20 11.89 -21.86
CA LEU A 467 -1.60 11.44 -21.85
C LEU A 467 -2.51 12.34 -22.69
N GLU A 468 -2.25 13.64 -22.73
CA GLU A 468 -3.01 14.63 -23.51
C GLU A 468 -2.74 14.50 -25.01
N HIS A 469 -1.49 14.23 -25.39
CA HIS A 469 -1.06 14.05 -26.77
C HIS A 469 -1.31 12.62 -27.29
N PHE A 470 -2.34 11.97 -26.76
CA PHE A 470 -2.75 10.65 -27.21
C PHE A 470 -3.31 10.71 -28.63
N ASN A 471 -2.70 9.93 -29.55
CA ASN A 471 -3.18 9.83 -30.94
C ASN A 471 -4.50 9.02 -30.99
N PRO A 472 -5.65 9.65 -31.32
CA PRO A 472 -6.93 8.96 -31.39
C PRO A 472 -7.07 8.02 -32.59
N GLU A 473 -6.15 8.05 -33.56
CA GLU A 473 -6.15 7.21 -34.76
C GLU A 473 -5.15 6.04 -34.68
N ARG A 474 -4.48 5.88 -33.53
CA ARG A 474 -3.46 4.84 -33.33
C ARG A 474 -4.06 3.43 -33.42
N GLU A 475 -3.32 2.50 -34.03
CA GLU A 475 -3.55 1.05 -33.92
C GLU A 475 -2.95 0.48 -32.63
N TYR A 476 -3.56 -0.59 -32.08
CA TYR A 476 -3.20 -1.18 -30.80
C TYR A 476 -2.24 -2.37 -30.88
#